data_AF-A0A075ICL3-F1
#
_entry.id   AF-A0A075ICL3-F1
#
_cell.length_a   1.000
_cell.length_b   1.000
_cell.length_c   1.000
_cell.angle_alpha   90.00
_cell.angle_beta   90.00
_cell.angle_gamma   90.00
#
_symmetry.space_group_name_H-M   'P 1'
#
loop_
_entity.id
_entity.type
_entity.pdbx_description
1 polymer ?
#
loop_
_entity_poly.entity_id
_entity_poly.type
_entity_poly.pdbx_seq_one_letter_code
_entity_poly.pdbx_strand_id
1 'polypeptide(L)'
;MHTLGSAKKAVCVLAMLLLIAPLASAESGDETITVNHVVLVDTPPHKEWEWNYSYQVEVNDLQMDVSYIAVILIKQIGDDEWGGLDWWWDDIESDGDQYDFTFSLQRGCYFIKASLYESDDLNSDVENATVLATADLDFVVGTGTCVDGVYSEDVEMSEGDTDAGGLPGFGLILSITAALGAALIATRRE
;
A
#
# COMPACT_ATOMS: atom_id res chain seq x y z
N MET A 1 -7.56 -80.73 43.65
CA MET A 1 -6.76 -79.90 44.57
C MET A 1 -5.64 -79.27 43.76
N HIS A 2 -5.52 -77.94 43.81
CA HIS A 2 -4.48 -77.06 43.20
C HIS A 2 -4.51 -76.87 41.67
N THR A 3 -4.32 -75.71 41.05
CA THR A 3 -4.33 -74.27 41.40
C THR A 3 -4.20 -73.48 40.09
N LEU A 4 -4.95 -72.37 39.98
CA LEU A 4 -4.67 -71.05 39.37
C LEU A 4 -3.53 -70.87 38.33
N GLY A 5 -3.83 -70.16 37.23
CA GLY A 5 -2.82 -69.59 36.32
C GLY A 5 -3.39 -68.62 35.28
N SER A 6 -3.58 -67.37 35.69
CA SER A 6 -4.04 -66.17 34.97
C SER A 6 -3.62 -66.03 33.50
N ALA A 7 -4.60 -65.88 32.59
CA ALA A 7 -4.41 -65.37 31.24
C ALA A 7 -4.26 -63.84 31.28
N LYS A 8 -3.03 -63.35 31.21
CA LYS A 8 -2.75 -61.92 31.00
C LYS A 8 -2.99 -61.60 29.53
N LYS A 9 -4.01 -60.78 29.26
CA LYS A 9 -4.28 -60.15 27.97
C LYS A 9 -3.03 -59.37 27.55
N ALA A 10 -2.42 -59.77 26.43
CA ALA A 10 -1.44 -58.96 25.75
C ALA A 10 -2.17 -57.74 25.15
N VAL A 11 -2.05 -56.60 25.82
CA VAL A 11 -2.42 -55.31 25.25
C VAL A 11 -1.33 -54.98 24.24
N CYS A 12 -1.67 -55.13 22.96
CA CYS A 12 -0.87 -54.62 21.86
C CYS A 12 -0.93 -53.09 21.94
N VAL A 13 0.06 -52.48 22.58
CA VAL A 13 0.24 -51.03 22.58
C VAL A 13 0.65 -50.65 21.16
N LEU A 14 -0.32 -50.13 20.42
CA LEU A 14 -0.12 -49.52 19.11
C LEU A 14 0.75 -48.28 19.33
N ALA A 15 2.07 -48.43 19.17
CA ALA A 15 2.97 -47.30 19.11
C ALA A 15 2.70 -46.56 17.79
N MET A 16 1.80 -45.58 17.86
CA MET A 16 1.66 -44.55 16.84
C MET A 16 3.00 -43.80 16.81
N LEU A 17 3.84 -44.11 15.81
CA LEU A 17 4.92 -43.21 15.43
C LEU A 17 4.25 -41.90 14.97
N LEU A 18 4.20 -40.93 15.88
CA LEU A 18 4.10 -39.54 15.49
C LEU A 18 5.37 -39.23 14.70
N LEU A 19 5.27 -39.29 13.38
CA LEU A 19 6.17 -38.56 12.49
C LEU A 19 5.98 -37.09 12.83
N ILE A 20 6.81 -36.61 13.76
CA ILE A 20 7.08 -35.19 13.91
C ILE A 20 7.84 -34.84 12.65
N ALA A 21 7.12 -34.56 11.56
CA ALA A 21 7.69 -33.73 10.52
C ALA A 21 8.15 -32.45 11.24
N PRO A 22 9.39 -31.98 11.03
CA PRO A 22 9.64 -30.59 11.33
C PRO A 22 8.57 -29.82 10.56
N LEU A 23 7.68 -29.11 11.26
CA LEU A 23 7.13 -27.90 10.68
C LEU A 23 8.39 -27.14 10.29
N ALA A 24 8.68 -27.08 8.98
CA ALA A 24 9.45 -25.99 8.46
C ALA A 24 8.71 -24.77 9.01
N SER A 25 9.28 -24.18 10.06
CA SER A 25 8.92 -22.81 10.37
C SER A 25 9.25 -22.12 9.07
N ALA A 26 8.27 -21.50 8.42
CA ALA A 26 8.57 -20.49 7.44
C ALA A 26 9.52 -19.55 8.20
N GLU A 27 10.80 -19.65 7.89
CA GLU A 27 11.78 -18.68 8.30
C GLU A 27 11.28 -17.46 7.55
N SER A 28 10.48 -16.65 8.24
CA SER A 28 10.07 -15.34 7.75
C SER A 28 11.38 -14.62 7.62
N GLY A 29 11.95 -14.65 6.42
CA GLY A 29 13.20 -13.99 6.15
C GLY A 29 12.98 -12.49 6.36
N ASP A 30 14.09 -11.79 6.45
CA ASP A 30 14.08 -10.33 6.58
C ASP A 30 13.72 -9.66 5.23
N GLU A 31 13.18 -10.40 4.24
CA GLU A 31 12.88 -9.86 2.91
C GLU A 31 11.91 -8.68 3.00
N THR A 32 12.16 -7.67 2.18
CA THR A 32 11.32 -6.48 2.11
C THR A 32 10.97 -6.15 0.67
N ILE A 33 9.81 -5.51 0.52
CA ILE A 33 9.38 -4.85 -0.70
C ILE A 33 8.91 -3.46 -0.34
N THR A 34 9.22 -2.47 -1.18
CA THR A 34 8.80 -1.08 -1.00
C THR A 34 8.18 -0.54 -2.27
N VAL A 35 7.19 0.34 -2.11
CA VAL A 35 6.73 1.22 -3.19
C VAL A 35 7.42 2.57 -2.96
N ASN A 36 8.43 2.88 -3.75
CA ASN A 36 9.29 4.04 -3.51
C ASN A 36 8.57 5.35 -3.86
N HIS A 37 7.88 5.40 -5.00
CA HIS A 37 7.09 6.56 -5.41
C HIS A 37 6.09 6.22 -6.52
N VAL A 38 5.11 7.11 -6.68
CA VAL A 38 4.20 7.17 -7.83
C VAL A 38 4.25 8.60 -8.37
N VAL A 39 4.65 8.75 -9.63
CA VAL A 39 4.91 10.06 -10.26
C VAL A 39 4.07 10.26 -11.50
N LEU A 40 3.61 11.49 -11.69
CA LEU A 40 2.90 11.92 -12.90
C LEU A 40 3.89 11.94 -14.08
N VAL A 41 3.56 11.20 -15.14
CA VAL A 41 4.35 11.14 -16.38
C VAL A 41 3.89 12.23 -17.34
N ASP A 42 2.58 12.32 -17.59
CA ASP A 42 2.00 13.30 -18.51
C ASP A 42 0.59 13.72 -18.05
N THR A 43 0.30 15.01 -18.23
CA THR A 43 -1.02 15.58 -17.95
C THR A 43 -1.86 15.55 -19.22
N PRO A 44 -3.00 14.83 -19.24
CA PRO A 44 -3.84 14.81 -20.42
C PRO A 44 -4.40 16.21 -20.73
N PRO A 45 -4.67 16.54 -22.01
CA PRO A 45 -5.20 17.84 -22.39
C PRO A 45 -6.65 18.08 -21.92
N HIS A 46 -7.37 17.01 -21.57
CA HIS A 46 -8.73 17.05 -21.07
C HIS A 46 -8.80 16.27 -19.74
N LYS A 47 -9.50 16.82 -18.75
CA LYS A 47 -9.51 16.26 -17.38
C LYS A 47 -10.25 14.94 -17.28
N GLU A 48 -11.20 14.72 -18.17
CA GLU A 48 -11.98 13.50 -18.32
C GLU A 48 -11.21 12.34 -18.95
N TRP A 49 -10.00 12.58 -19.44
CA TRP A 49 -9.15 11.52 -20.01
C TRP A 49 -8.31 10.84 -18.94
N GLU A 50 -7.72 9.71 -19.31
CA GLU A 50 -6.81 8.96 -18.46
C GLU A 50 -5.49 9.72 -18.28
N TRP A 51 -4.98 9.70 -17.06
CA TRP A 51 -3.74 10.33 -16.65
C TRP A 51 -2.64 9.28 -16.59
N ASN A 52 -1.46 9.60 -17.13
CA ASN A 52 -0.33 8.68 -17.15
C ASN A 52 0.54 8.88 -15.91
N TYR A 53 0.72 7.80 -15.15
CA TYR A 53 1.58 7.75 -13.99
C TYR A 53 2.58 6.61 -14.12
N SER A 54 3.68 6.70 -13.40
CA SER A 54 4.64 5.60 -13.25
C SER A 54 4.85 5.34 -11.76
N TYR A 55 4.87 4.08 -11.37
CA TYR A 55 5.34 3.69 -10.04
C TYR A 55 6.72 3.08 -10.14
N GLN A 56 7.45 3.10 -9.02
CA GLN A 56 8.65 2.31 -8.81
C GLN A 56 8.48 1.45 -7.56
N VAL A 57 8.76 0.15 -7.69
CA VAL A 57 8.91 -0.78 -6.56
C VAL A 57 10.33 -1.29 -6.47
N GLU A 58 10.75 -1.67 -5.26
CA GLU A 58 12.09 -2.19 -4.97
C GLU A 58 12.01 -3.33 -3.96
N VAL A 59 12.90 -4.32 -4.09
CA VAL A 59 13.04 -5.43 -3.16
C VAL A 59 14.41 -5.42 -2.50
N ASN A 60 14.49 -5.83 -1.23
CA ASN A 60 15.74 -5.90 -0.48
C ASN A 60 15.72 -7.08 0.50
N ASP A 61 16.92 -7.44 0.98
CA ASP A 61 17.17 -8.49 1.95
C ASP A 61 16.71 -9.89 1.48
N LEU A 62 16.83 -10.15 0.17
CA LEU A 62 16.49 -11.41 -0.47
C LEU A 62 17.44 -12.54 -0.05
N GLN A 63 16.88 -13.74 0.11
CA GLN A 63 17.69 -14.92 0.40
C GLN A 63 18.41 -15.42 -0.85
N MET A 64 19.66 -15.88 -0.66
CA MET A 64 20.41 -16.52 -1.73
C MET A 64 19.74 -17.83 -2.17
N ASP A 65 19.82 -18.13 -3.47
CA ASP A 65 19.28 -19.36 -4.07
C ASP A 65 17.75 -19.53 -3.96
N VAL A 66 17.01 -18.45 -3.65
CA VAL A 66 15.54 -18.39 -3.68
C VAL A 66 15.09 -17.55 -4.88
N SER A 67 14.04 -17.98 -5.56
CA SER A 67 13.40 -17.21 -6.64
C SER A 67 12.17 -16.50 -6.10
N TYR A 68 11.95 -15.26 -6.53
CA TYR A 68 10.87 -14.42 -6.04
C TYR A 68 9.94 -13.95 -7.16
N ILE A 69 8.68 -13.70 -6.82
CA ILE A 69 7.71 -13.00 -7.67
C ILE A 69 7.03 -11.93 -6.81
N ALA A 70 6.90 -10.72 -7.36
CA ALA A 70 6.06 -9.69 -6.77
C ALA A 70 4.76 -9.52 -7.57
N VAL A 71 3.65 -9.39 -6.86
CA VAL A 71 2.36 -9.02 -7.45
C VAL A 71 2.04 -7.59 -7.03
N ILE A 72 1.89 -6.71 -8.02
CA ILE A 72 1.59 -5.30 -7.83
C ILE A 72 0.15 -5.06 -8.24
N LEU A 73 -0.66 -4.62 -7.28
CA LEU A 73 -2.07 -4.35 -7.45
C LEU A 73 -2.35 -2.87 -7.28
N ILE A 74 -3.00 -2.25 -8.26
CA ILE A 74 -3.53 -0.90 -8.17
C ILE A 74 -5.06 -0.96 -8.14
N LYS A 75 -5.66 -0.35 -7.14
CA LYS A 75 -7.12 -0.30 -6.98
C LYS A 75 -7.61 1.08 -6.59
N GLN A 76 -8.82 1.41 -7.05
CA GLN A 76 -9.51 2.60 -6.59
C GLN A 76 -9.99 2.39 -5.15
N ILE A 77 -9.79 3.38 -4.30
CA ILE A 77 -10.25 3.33 -2.91
C ILE A 77 -11.77 3.44 -2.89
N GLY A 78 -12.42 2.54 -2.13
CA GLY A 78 -13.88 2.46 -2.02
C GLY A 78 -14.56 1.69 -3.16
N ASP A 79 -13.80 1.13 -4.10
CA ASP A 79 -14.29 0.18 -5.09
C ASP A 79 -13.96 -1.26 -4.64
N ASP A 80 -15.00 -1.98 -4.22
CA ASP A 80 -14.88 -3.38 -3.79
C ASP A 80 -14.99 -4.36 -4.97
N GLU A 81 -15.21 -3.87 -6.20
CA GLU A 81 -15.20 -4.70 -7.39
C GLU A 81 -13.78 -5.22 -7.64
N TRP A 82 -13.70 -6.46 -8.15
CA TRP A 82 -12.44 -7.12 -8.48
C TRP A 82 -11.78 -6.53 -9.75
N GLY A 83 -11.85 -5.20 -9.95
CA GLY A 83 -11.48 -4.48 -11.17
C GLY A 83 -10.19 -3.66 -11.09
N GLY A 84 -9.21 -4.11 -10.31
CA GLY A 84 -7.89 -3.46 -10.23
C GLY A 84 -6.98 -3.80 -11.41
N LEU A 85 -5.91 -3.02 -11.58
CA LEU A 85 -4.79 -3.42 -12.45
C LEU A 85 -3.84 -4.28 -11.62
N ASP A 86 -3.66 -5.55 -12.00
CA ASP A 86 -2.66 -6.44 -11.43
C ASP A 86 -1.52 -6.70 -12.42
N TRP A 87 -0.28 -6.53 -11.94
CA TRP A 87 0.94 -6.80 -12.70
C TRP A 87 1.83 -7.75 -11.93
N TRP A 88 2.42 -8.69 -12.65
CA TRP A 88 3.34 -9.68 -12.11
C TRP A 88 4.76 -9.25 -12.48
N TRP A 89 5.62 -9.17 -11.47
CA TRP A 89 7.05 -8.95 -11.63
C TRP A 89 7.77 -10.26 -11.28
N ASP A 90 8.14 -11.02 -12.31
CA ASP A 90 8.65 -12.39 -12.21
C ASP A 90 10.13 -12.54 -12.59
N ASP A 91 10.79 -11.44 -12.97
CA ASP A 91 12.21 -11.37 -13.30
C ASP A 91 13.06 -10.68 -12.22
N ILE A 92 12.73 -10.91 -10.94
CA ILE A 92 13.55 -10.47 -9.80
C ILE A 92 14.80 -11.35 -9.72
N GLU A 93 15.97 -10.77 -9.90
CA GLU A 93 17.25 -11.49 -9.91
C GLU A 93 18.10 -11.23 -8.66
N SER A 94 17.96 -10.07 -8.03
CA SER A 94 18.85 -9.64 -6.94
C SER A 94 18.27 -8.62 -5.96
N ASP A 95 19.00 -8.45 -4.86
CA ASP A 95 18.79 -7.39 -3.89
C ASP A 95 18.94 -6.00 -4.50
N GLY A 96 18.01 -5.11 -4.17
CA GLY A 96 17.95 -3.76 -4.69
C GLY A 96 17.45 -3.67 -6.13
N ASP A 97 16.94 -4.77 -6.69
CA ASP A 97 16.26 -4.73 -7.99
C ASP A 97 15.06 -3.79 -7.90
N GLN A 98 14.84 -3.07 -8.99
CA GLN A 98 13.79 -2.08 -9.11
C GLN A 98 12.94 -2.36 -10.34
N TYR A 99 11.64 -2.13 -10.21
CA TYR A 99 10.69 -2.25 -11.31
C TYR A 99 9.87 -0.98 -11.46
N ASP A 100 9.95 -0.39 -12.64
CA ASP A 100 9.20 0.80 -13.04
C ASP A 100 8.14 0.43 -14.07
N PHE A 101 6.90 0.82 -13.83
CA PHE A 101 5.81 0.57 -14.78
C PHE A 101 4.92 1.80 -14.93
N THR A 102 4.64 2.15 -16.19
CA THR A 102 3.73 3.23 -16.55
C THR A 102 2.34 2.69 -16.82
N PHE A 103 1.34 3.34 -16.23
CA PHE A 103 -0.07 2.98 -16.32
C PHE A 103 -0.92 4.23 -16.51
N SER A 104 -2.15 4.04 -17.00
CA SER A 104 -3.11 5.11 -17.23
C SER A 104 -4.36 4.84 -16.39
N LEU A 105 -4.84 5.85 -15.65
CA LEU A 105 -6.05 5.76 -14.83
C LEU A 105 -6.91 7.00 -14.97
N GLN A 106 -8.21 6.85 -14.70
CA GLN A 106 -9.10 7.99 -14.52
C GLN A 106 -8.76 8.71 -13.21
N ARG A 107 -9.24 9.96 -13.09
CA ARG A 107 -9.06 10.75 -11.86
C ARG A 107 -9.75 10.07 -10.67
N GLY A 108 -9.07 10.03 -9.54
CA GLY A 108 -9.60 9.35 -8.37
C GLY A 108 -8.57 9.12 -7.26
N CYS A 109 -9.04 8.48 -6.20
CA CYS A 109 -8.23 8.03 -5.07
C CYS A 109 -7.87 6.57 -5.28
N TYR A 110 -6.59 6.26 -5.26
CA TYR A 110 -6.08 4.91 -5.51
C TYR A 110 -5.09 4.52 -4.43
N PHE A 111 -4.93 3.21 -4.27
CA PHE A 111 -3.79 2.66 -3.56
C PHE A 111 -3.08 1.66 -4.46
N ILE A 112 -1.77 1.58 -4.29
CA ILE A 112 -0.94 0.52 -4.86
C ILE A 112 -0.50 -0.38 -3.71
N LYS A 113 -0.66 -1.68 -3.88
CA LYS A 113 -0.17 -2.71 -2.96
C LYS A 113 0.77 -3.64 -3.70
N ALA A 114 1.98 -3.74 -3.21
CA ALA A 114 2.95 -4.73 -3.66
C ALA A 114 3.03 -5.86 -2.63
N SER A 115 2.99 -7.09 -3.10
CA SER A 115 3.13 -8.30 -2.28
C SER A 115 4.24 -9.17 -2.87
N LEU A 116 5.21 -9.56 -2.04
CA LEU A 116 6.33 -10.41 -2.42
C LEU A 116 6.07 -11.86 -2.00
N TYR A 117 6.41 -12.79 -2.89
CA TYR A 117 6.24 -14.23 -2.70
C TYR A 117 7.50 -14.97 -3.16
N GLU A 118 7.68 -16.18 -2.63
CA GLU A 118 8.54 -17.17 -3.27
C GLU A 118 7.88 -17.65 -4.58
N SER A 119 8.65 -17.74 -5.66
CA SER A 119 8.12 -18.11 -6.98
C SER A 119 7.46 -19.48 -6.98
N ASP A 120 8.08 -20.48 -6.36
CA ASP A 120 7.57 -21.86 -6.38
C ASP A 120 6.25 -22.00 -5.61
N ASP A 121 6.15 -21.34 -4.45
CA ASP A 121 4.95 -21.34 -3.62
C ASP A 121 3.77 -20.67 -4.35
N LEU A 122 4.00 -19.48 -4.93
CA LEU A 122 2.97 -18.76 -5.68
C LEU A 122 2.51 -19.50 -6.94
N ASN A 123 3.44 -20.09 -7.71
CA ASN A 123 3.10 -20.83 -8.92
C ASN A 123 2.39 -22.16 -8.63
N SER A 124 2.62 -22.75 -7.46
CA SER A 124 1.95 -23.99 -7.06
C SER A 124 0.52 -23.76 -6.61
N ASP A 125 0.25 -22.71 -5.83
CA ASP A 125 -1.08 -22.41 -5.30
C ASP A 125 -1.26 -20.90 -5.06
N VAL A 126 -1.73 -20.19 -6.08
CA VAL A 126 -1.92 -18.72 -6.03
C VAL A 126 -2.85 -18.29 -4.88
N GLU A 127 -3.82 -19.11 -4.50
CA GLU A 127 -4.80 -18.75 -3.46
C GLU A 127 -4.24 -18.93 -2.04
N ASN A 128 -3.30 -19.86 -1.85
CA ASN A 128 -2.74 -20.20 -0.54
C ASN A 128 -1.27 -19.81 -0.36
N ALA A 129 -0.67 -19.14 -1.35
CA ALA A 129 0.71 -18.70 -1.30
C ALA A 129 1.00 -17.79 -0.10
N THR A 130 2.16 -17.99 0.51
CA THR A 130 2.64 -17.25 1.65
C THR A 130 3.19 -15.91 1.20
N VAL A 131 2.58 -14.84 1.68
CA VAL A 131 3.12 -13.48 1.50
C VAL A 131 4.33 -13.31 2.40
N LEU A 132 5.49 -13.05 1.80
CA LEU A 132 6.75 -12.82 2.52
C LEU A 132 6.83 -11.38 3.02
N ALA A 133 6.53 -10.43 2.14
CA ALA A 133 6.55 -9.00 2.44
C ALA A 133 5.41 -8.26 1.72
N THR A 134 5.01 -7.12 2.26
CA THR A 134 4.03 -6.24 1.60
C THR A 134 4.38 -4.77 1.81
N ALA A 135 4.07 -3.95 0.81
CA ALA A 135 4.05 -2.51 0.91
C ALA A 135 2.78 -1.96 0.27
N ASP A 136 2.29 -0.87 0.84
CA ASP A 136 1.15 -0.13 0.32
C ASP A 136 1.44 1.38 0.29
N LEU A 137 0.86 2.06 -0.69
CA LEU A 137 0.95 3.51 -0.83
C LEU A 137 -0.33 4.05 -1.44
N ASP A 138 -0.95 5.00 -0.74
CA ASP A 138 -2.09 5.77 -1.24
C ASP A 138 -1.61 6.90 -2.15
N PHE A 139 -2.30 7.12 -3.26
CA PHE A 139 -1.99 8.20 -4.20
C PHE A 139 -3.23 8.77 -4.88
N VAL A 140 -3.09 9.98 -5.39
CA VAL A 140 -4.16 10.71 -6.09
C VAL A 140 -3.82 10.79 -7.56
N VAL A 141 -4.77 10.39 -8.40
CA VAL A 141 -4.69 10.56 -9.86
C VAL A 141 -5.48 11.81 -10.24
N GLY A 142 -4.78 12.75 -10.90
CA GLY A 142 -5.33 14.05 -11.29
C GLY A 142 -4.94 15.19 -10.35
N THR A 143 -5.63 16.32 -10.51
CA THR A 143 -5.35 17.56 -9.76
C THR A 143 -6.08 17.67 -8.44
N GLY A 144 -6.97 16.73 -8.13
CA GLY A 144 -7.86 16.73 -6.97
C GLY A 144 -7.17 16.42 -5.64
N THR A 145 -7.99 16.22 -4.61
CA THR A 145 -7.56 15.71 -3.30
C THR A 145 -8.43 14.54 -2.85
N CYS A 146 -7.86 13.69 -1.99
CA CYS A 146 -8.53 12.54 -1.42
C CYS A 146 -8.67 12.71 0.09
N VAL A 147 -9.91 12.65 0.58
CA VAL A 147 -10.22 12.67 2.02
C VAL A 147 -11.10 11.47 2.31
N ASP A 148 -10.64 10.58 3.19
CA ASP A 148 -11.34 9.32 3.55
C ASP A 148 -11.75 8.49 2.32
N GLY A 149 -10.88 8.43 1.30
CA GLY A 149 -11.14 7.70 0.05
C GLY A 149 -12.09 8.38 -0.94
N VAL A 150 -12.60 9.56 -0.61
CA VAL A 150 -13.49 10.35 -1.49
C VAL A 150 -12.68 11.37 -2.27
N TYR A 151 -12.72 11.25 -3.61
CA TYR A 151 -12.06 12.18 -4.51
C TYR A 151 -12.86 13.49 -4.63
N SER A 152 -12.20 14.62 -4.37
CA SER A 152 -12.75 15.96 -4.57
C SER A 152 -11.96 16.67 -5.65
N GLU A 153 -12.66 17.16 -6.67
CA GLU A 153 -12.04 17.98 -7.71
C GLU A 153 -11.58 19.32 -7.13
N ASP A 154 -10.38 19.74 -7.52
CA ASP A 154 -9.94 21.09 -7.25
C ASP A 154 -10.82 22.09 -7.99
N VAL A 155 -11.34 23.07 -7.24
CA VAL A 155 -12.13 24.15 -7.81
C VAL A 155 -11.16 25.03 -8.57
N GLU A 156 -11.16 24.90 -9.90
CA GLU A 156 -10.46 25.87 -10.71
C GLU A 156 -11.18 27.20 -10.58
N MET A 157 -10.54 28.12 -9.86
CA MET A 157 -10.89 29.52 -9.91
C MET A 157 -10.68 29.97 -11.35
N SER A 158 -11.76 29.96 -12.12
CA SER A 158 -11.79 30.56 -13.45
C SER A 158 -11.44 32.04 -13.31
N GLU A 159 -10.17 32.39 -13.48
CA GLU A 159 -9.75 33.77 -13.75
C GLU A 159 -10.26 34.13 -15.15
N GLY A 160 -11.54 34.47 -15.25
CA GLY A 160 -12.17 34.66 -16.55
C GLY A 160 -13.65 35.04 -16.47
N ASP A 161 -13.94 36.16 -15.82
CA ASP A 161 -14.90 37.16 -16.30
C ASP A 161 -14.64 38.46 -15.54
N THR A 162 -13.50 39.10 -15.84
CA THR A 162 -13.43 40.57 -15.69
C THR A 162 -14.03 41.20 -16.94
N ASP A 163 -15.33 41.00 -17.12
CA ASP A 163 -16.11 41.86 -17.99
C ASP A 163 -16.13 43.25 -17.34
N ALA A 164 -15.27 44.11 -17.87
CA ALA A 164 -15.21 45.52 -17.58
C ALA A 164 -16.55 46.16 -17.99
N GLY A 165 -17.48 46.21 -17.03
CA GLY A 165 -18.86 46.61 -17.30
C GLY A 165 -19.64 47.12 -16.09
N GLY A 166 -19.00 47.92 -15.24
CA GLY A 166 -19.63 49.00 -14.46
C GLY A 166 -20.78 48.66 -13.48
N LEU A 167 -20.48 48.66 -12.19
CA LEU A 167 -21.35 49.23 -11.15
C LEU A 167 -20.51 49.65 -9.93
N PRO A 168 -20.46 50.96 -9.57
CA PRO A 168 -19.65 51.44 -8.47
C PRO A 168 -20.41 51.29 -7.14
N GLY A 169 -19.71 50.76 -6.15
CA GLY A 169 -19.92 51.17 -4.76
C GLY A 169 -20.48 50.11 -3.83
N PHE A 170 -19.61 49.33 -3.19
CA PHE A 170 -19.69 49.04 -1.75
C PHE A 170 -18.25 48.88 -1.24
N GLY A 171 -17.70 49.95 -0.69
CA GLY A 171 -16.48 49.86 0.09
C GLY A 171 -16.80 49.22 1.44
N LEU A 172 -16.23 48.05 1.72
CA LEU A 172 -16.13 47.50 3.07
C LEU A 172 -14.65 47.24 3.39
N ILE A 173 -14.06 48.27 3.96
CA ILE A 173 -12.87 48.33 4.81
C ILE A 173 -12.59 47.03 5.58
N LEU A 174 -11.51 46.33 5.21
CA LEU A 174 -10.85 45.31 6.03
C LEU A 174 -10.19 46.00 7.24
N SER A 175 -10.89 46.05 8.38
CA SER A 175 -10.32 46.48 9.66
C SER A 175 -9.84 45.28 10.46
N ILE A 176 -8.57 44.89 10.30
CA ILE A 176 -7.92 43.92 11.19
C ILE A 176 -7.11 44.71 12.22
N THR A 177 -7.70 44.97 13.39
CA THR A 177 -6.95 45.48 14.54
C THR A 177 -6.50 44.30 15.40
N ALA A 178 -5.24 43.90 15.26
CA ALA A 178 -4.62 42.91 16.13
C ALA A 178 -4.21 43.56 17.46
N ALA A 179 -4.77 43.11 18.58
CA ALA A 179 -4.34 43.53 19.91
C ALA A 179 -3.20 42.62 20.41
N LEU A 180 -1.97 43.13 20.36
CA LEU A 180 -0.80 42.54 21.01
C LEU A 180 -0.61 43.19 22.38
N GLY A 181 -0.87 42.46 23.47
CA GLY A 181 -0.61 42.90 24.83
C GLY A 181 0.34 41.94 25.54
N ALA A 182 1.64 42.20 25.45
CA ALA A 182 2.66 41.49 26.23
C ALA A 182 2.69 42.00 27.67
N ALA A 183 2.61 41.09 28.65
CA ALA A 183 2.91 41.38 30.05
C ALA A 183 4.19 40.62 30.46
N LEU A 184 5.33 41.28 30.36
CA LEU A 184 6.55 40.92 31.07
C LEU A 184 6.66 41.85 32.28
N ILE A 185 6.53 41.30 33.50
CA ILE A 185 6.99 41.97 34.71
C ILE A 185 8.02 41.06 35.36
N ALA A 186 9.29 41.43 35.18
CA ALA A 186 10.41 40.88 35.93
C ALA A 186 11.29 42.01 36.48
N THR A 187 11.29 42.10 37.83
CA THR A 187 12.32 42.67 38.72
C THR A 187 12.40 44.22 38.79
N ARG A 188 12.75 44.88 39.91
CA ARG A 188 13.67 44.54 41.01
C ARG A 188 13.53 45.53 42.20
N ARG A 189 13.65 44.99 43.41
CA ARG A 189 14.20 45.49 44.70
C ARG A 189 14.65 46.96 44.84
N GLU A 190 14.25 47.57 45.96
CA GLU A 190 15.14 48.27 46.93
C GLU A 190 14.79 47.80 48.35
#